data_AF-A0A3D3KYR0-F1
#
_entry.id   AF-A0A3D3KYR0-F1
#
_cell.length_a   1.000
_cell.length_b   1.000
_cell.length_c   1.000
_cell.angle_alpha   90.00
_cell.angle_beta   90.00
_cell.angle_gamma   90.00
#
_symmetry.space_group_name_H-M   'P 1'
#
loop_
_entity.id
_entity.type
_entity.pdbx_description
1 polymer ?
#
loop_
_entity_poly.entity_id
_entity_poly.type
_entity_poly.pdbx_seq_one_letter_code
_entity_poly.pdbx_strand_id
1 'polypeptide(L)'
;GAAELLAASGLGTVSRPTVTHLFNGMPPLHHRSPGPVAACLRLAGAGTIAVELIADGAHLDPETVRMVFELVGAENVVLVTDSMAATGLPDGDYELGPAAVSVSGAVARL
;
A
#
# COMPACT_ATOMS: atom_id res chain seq x y z
N GLY A 1 6.68 -18.78 3.11
CA GLY A 1 5.42 -17.97 3.09
C GLY A 1 5.71 -16.50 3.41
N ALA A 2 4.74 -15.57 3.31
CA ALA A 2 5.01 -14.14 3.57
C ALA A 2 5.63 -13.87 4.97
N ALA A 3 5.23 -14.66 5.97
CA ALA A 3 5.82 -14.63 7.32
C ALA A 3 7.31 -15.04 7.36
N GLU A 4 7.74 -15.87 6.42
CA GLU A 4 9.12 -16.38 6.32
C GLU A 4 10.04 -15.35 5.64
N LEU A 5 9.50 -14.57 4.71
CA LEU A 5 10.21 -13.47 4.06
C LEU A 5 10.48 -12.32 5.04
N LEU A 6 9.54 -12.04 5.95
CA LEU A 6 9.65 -11.01 6.98
C LEU A 6 10.60 -11.38 8.12
N ALA A 7 10.80 -12.67 8.39
CA ALA A 7 11.72 -13.14 9.43
C ALA A 7 13.20 -13.00 9.01
N ALA A 8 13.49 -12.91 7.72
CA ALA A 8 14.86 -12.90 7.19
C ALA A 8 15.55 -11.52 7.24
N SER A 9 14.84 -10.44 7.54
CA SER A 9 15.33 -9.06 7.34
C SER A 9 16.03 -8.39 8.54
N GLY A 10 16.44 -9.16 9.56
CA GLY A 10 17.61 -8.83 10.42
C GLY A 10 17.68 -7.48 11.16
N LEU A 11 16.60 -6.70 11.29
CA LEU A 11 16.64 -5.40 11.98
C LEU A 11 16.13 -5.53 13.42
N GLY A 12 17.04 -5.34 14.38
CA GLY A 12 16.75 -5.28 15.82
C GLY A 12 16.10 -3.95 16.23
N THR A 13 15.42 -3.97 17.39
CA THR A 13 14.21 -3.21 17.75
C THR A 13 13.01 -3.76 16.98
N VAL A 14 11.94 -4.16 17.68
CA VAL A 14 10.79 -4.82 17.03
C VAL A 14 10.03 -3.76 16.20
N SER A 15 10.56 -3.45 15.03
CA SER A 15 9.88 -2.65 14.02
C SER A 15 8.72 -3.50 13.52
N ARG A 16 7.50 -3.06 13.78
CA ARG A 16 6.30 -3.74 13.25
C ARG A 16 6.35 -3.61 11.72
N PRO A 17 6.43 -4.72 10.97
CA PRO A 17 6.56 -4.65 9.51
C PRO A 17 5.36 -3.94 8.88
N THR A 18 5.59 -3.26 7.75
CA THR A 18 4.53 -2.64 6.95
C THR A 18 4.34 -3.38 5.62
N VAL A 19 3.14 -3.28 5.07
CA VAL A 19 2.82 -3.69 3.70
C VAL A 19 2.55 -2.43 2.88
N THR A 20 3.35 -2.24 1.84
CA THR A 20 3.28 -1.07 0.96
C THR A 20 1.95 -1.03 0.20
N HIS A 21 1.30 0.14 0.21
CA HIS A 21 0.12 0.52 -0.57
C HIS A 21 -0.86 -0.64 -0.86
N LEU A 22 -1.48 -1.22 0.17
CA LEU A 22 -2.40 -2.37 0.05
C LEU A 22 -3.37 -2.20 -1.13
N PHE A 23 -3.62 -3.29 -1.86
CA PHE A 23 -4.36 -3.38 -3.15
C PHE A 23 -3.59 -2.90 -4.38
N ASN A 24 -2.80 -1.84 -4.30
CA ASN A 24 -2.09 -1.27 -5.45
C ASN A 24 -0.94 -2.18 -5.88
N GLY A 25 -0.90 -2.54 -7.17
CA GLY A 25 0.09 -3.48 -7.71
C GLY A 25 -0.08 -4.94 -7.23
N MET A 26 -1.21 -5.29 -6.60
CA MET A 26 -1.50 -6.63 -6.10
C MET A 26 -2.57 -7.35 -6.94
N PRO A 27 -2.53 -8.69 -7.05
CA PRO A 27 -3.65 -9.46 -7.60
C PRO A 27 -4.96 -9.13 -6.86
N PRO A 28 -6.09 -8.96 -7.59
CA PRO A 28 -7.37 -8.65 -6.96
C PRO A 28 -7.80 -9.69 -5.93
N LEU A 29 -8.47 -9.23 -4.88
CA LEU A 29 -9.11 -10.11 -3.91
C LEU A 29 -10.27 -10.84 -4.58
N HIS A 30 -10.15 -12.16 -4.75
CA HIS A 30 -11.20 -13.00 -5.31
C HIS A 30 -11.61 -14.10 -4.33
N HIS A 31 -12.90 -14.36 -4.17
CA HIS A 31 -13.43 -15.28 -3.16
C HIS A 31 -12.88 -16.73 -3.26
N ARG A 32 -12.51 -17.19 -4.46
CA ARG A 32 -11.87 -18.50 -4.71
C ARG A 32 -10.34 -18.47 -4.76
N SER A 33 -9.73 -17.29 -4.80
CA SER A 33 -8.28 -17.12 -4.87
C SER A 33 -7.93 -15.78 -4.22
N PRO A 34 -7.94 -15.72 -2.87
CA PRO A 34 -7.99 -14.45 -2.14
C PRO A 34 -6.66 -13.69 -2.15
N GLY A 35 -5.56 -14.34 -2.54
CA GLY A 35 -4.30 -13.68 -2.84
C GLY A 35 -3.63 -12.98 -1.65
N PRO A 36 -2.66 -12.09 -1.92
CA PRO A 36 -1.87 -11.42 -0.89
C PRO A 36 -2.70 -10.42 -0.06
N VAL A 37 -3.72 -9.79 -0.66
CA VAL A 37 -4.58 -8.81 0.01
C VAL A 37 -5.23 -9.42 1.27
N ALA A 38 -5.84 -10.60 1.14
CA ALA A 38 -6.46 -11.28 2.28
C ALA A 38 -5.45 -11.69 3.35
N ALA A 39 -4.26 -12.11 2.93
CA ALA A 39 -3.19 -12.46 3.87
C ALA A 39 -2.75 -11.23 4.69
N CYS A 40 -2.64 -10.07 4.05
CA CYS A 40 -2.28 -8.82 4.70
C CYS A 40 -3.37 -8.35 5.67
N LEU A 41 -4.65 -8.33 5.24
CA LEU A 41 -5.77 -7.97 6.12
C LEU A 41 -5.83 -8.85 7.38
N ARG A 42 -5.63 -10.16 7.23
CA ARG A 42 -5.61 -11.09 8.37
C ARG A 42 -4.44 -10.82 9.33
N LEU A 43 -3.24 -10.56 8.80
CA LEU A 43 -2.06 -10.28 9.62
C LEU A 43 -2.16 -8.92 10.33
N ALA A 44 -2.69 -7.91 9.64
CA ALA A 44 -2.95 -6.60 10.20
C ALA A 44 -4.02 -6.64 11.29
N GLY A 45 -5.14 -7.34 11.07
CA GLY A 45 -6.17 -7.55 12.11
C GLY A 45 -5.67 -8.38 13.30
N ALA A 46 -4.58 -9.14 13.14
CA ALA A 46 -3.88 -9.79 14.24
C ALA A 46 -2.82 -8.91 14.92
N GLY A 47 -2.67 -7.64 14.51
CA GLY A 47 -1.69 -6.70 15.05
C GLY A 47 -0.23 -6.99 14.69
N THR A 48 0.02 -7.93 13.77
CA THR A 48 1.39 -8.39 13.45
C THR A 48 2.11 -7.50 12.44
N ILE A 49 1.35 -6.78 11.63
CA ILE A 49 1.83 -5.83 10.62
C ILE A 49 0.96 -4.57 10.62
N ALA A 50 1.43 -3.50 9.99
CA ALA A 50 0.56 -2.41 9.53
C ALA A 50 0.41 -2.45 8.01
N VAL A 51 -0.71 -1.94 7.49
CA VAL A 51 -0.94 -1.77 6.06
C VAL A 51 -0.91 -0.30 5.68
N GLU A 52 -0.19 0.02 4.61
CA GLU A 52 -0.17 1.36 4.06
C GLU A 52 -1.33 1.53 3.06
N LEU A 53 -2.05 2.65 3.13
CA LEU A 53 -3.15 2.99 2.22
C LEU A 53 -2.92 4.36 1.58
N ILE A 54 -3.17 4.44 0.27
CA ILE A 54 -3.22 5.70 -0.48
C ILE A 54 -4.67 6.16 -0.49
N ALA A 55 -5.01 7.12 0.37
CA ALA A 55 -6.38 7.57 0.60
C ALA A 55 -6.70 8.88 -0.15
N ASP A 56 -6.33 8.96 -1.44
CA ASP A 56 -6.54 10.13 -2.29
C ASP A 56 -7.87 10.10 -3.09
N GLY A 57 -8.62 8.99 -2.99
CA GLY A 57 -9.87 8.76 -3.74
C GLY A 57 -9.69 8.31 -5.19
N ALA A 58 -8.45 8.30 -5.71
CA ALA A 58 -8.13 7.81 -7.06
C ALA A 58 -7.55 6.39 -7.01
N HIS A 59 -6.71 6.09 -6.01
CA HIS A 59 -6.14 4.76 -5.80
C HIS A 59 -7.11 3.80 -5.13
N LEU A 60 -7.86 4.31 -4.15
CA LEU A 60 -8.86 3.55 -3.40
C LEU A 60 -10.16 4.32 -3.33
N ASP A 61 -11.27 3.61 -3.53
CA ASP A 61 -12.59 4.13 -3.19
C ASP A 61 -12.66 4.42 -1.67
N PRO A 62 -13.26 5.54 -1.23
CA PRO A 62 -13.40 5.87 0.19
C PRO A 62 -14.03 4.76 1.04
N GLU A 63 -14.97 3.99 0.47
CA GLU A 63 -15.58 2.84 1.16
C GLU A 63 -14.60 1.68 1.33
N THR A 64 -13.64 1.53 0.41
CA THR A 64 -12.54 0.56 0.57
C THR A 64 -11.64 0.97 1.72
N VAL A 65 -11.30 2.26 1.82
CA VAL A 65 -10.50 2.77 2.95
C VAL A 65 -11.24 2.52 4.27
N ARG A 66 -12.52 2.92 4.35
CA ARG A 66 -13.37 2.69 5.54
C ARG A 66 -13.41 1.21 5.93
N MET A 67 -13.62 0.32 4.97
CA MET A 67 -13.63 -1.13 5.20
C MET A 67 -12.33 -1.62 5.84
N VAL A 68 -11.17 -1.16 5.37
CA VAL A 68 -9.89 -1.58 5.94
C VAL A 68 -9.78 -1.14 7.40
N PHE A 69 -10.09 0.12 7.71
CA PHE A 69 -10.09 0.62 9.09
C PHE A 69 -10.98 -0.22 10.01
N GLU A 70 -12.17 -0.62 9.54
CA GLU A 70 -13.09 -1.47 10.30
C GLU A 70 -12.58 -2.90 10.49
N LEU A 71 -11.90 -3.45 9.48
CA LEU A 71 -11.39 -4.83 9.52
C LEU A 71 -10.14 -4.99 10.38
N VAL A 72 -9.24 -4.00 10.34
CA VAL A 72 -7.90 -4.15 10.95
C VAL A 72 -7.65 -3.23 12.12
N GLY A 73 -8.50 -2.22 12.37
CA GLY A 73 -8.27 -1.21 13.40
C GLY A 73 -7.33 -0.10 12.93
N ALA A 74 -7.60 1.13 13.37
CA ALA A 74 -6.85 2.33 12.95
C ALA A 74 -5.36 2.25 13.32
N GLU A 75 -5.03 1.57 14.41
CA GLU A 75 -3.66 1.35 14.87
C GLU A 75 -2.84 0.47 13.93
N ASN A 76 -3.48 -0.27 13.02
CA ASN A 76 -2.83 -1.13 12.03
C ASN A 76 -2.86 -0.53 10.62
N VAL A 77 -3.28 0.73 10.47
CA VAL A 77 -3.31 1.46 9.19
C VAL A 77 -2.31 2.62 9.20
N VAL A 78 -1.57 2.77 8.10
CA VAL A 78 -0.68 3.92 7.83
C VAL A 78 -1.17 4.61 6.58
N LEU A 79 -1.50 5.89 6.65
CA LEU A 79 -1.85 6.66 5.45
C LEU A 79 -0.57 7.16 4.78
N VAL A 80 -0.45 6.91 3.48
CA VAL A 80 0.67 7.33 2.65
C VAL A 80 0.15 8.09 1.43
N THR A 81 0.98 8.97 0.88
CA THR A 81 0.65 9.72 -0.34
C THR A 81 1.11 9.02 -1.62
N ASP A 82 1.91 7.95 -1.49
CA ASP A 82 2.64 7.30 -2.59
C ASP A 82 3.39 8.30 -3.48
N SER A 83 3.97 9.30 -2.83
CA SER A 83 4.71 10.35 -3.52
C SER A 83 6.04 9.83 -4.03
N MET A 84 6.04 9.34 -5.28
CA MET A 84 7.24 9.27 -6.12
C MET A 84 7.80 10.69 -6.35
N ALA A 85 9.11 10.80 -6.61
CA ALA A 85 9.90 12.04 -6.60
C ALA A 85 9.38 13.22 -7.46
N ALA A 86 8.33 13.02 -8.25
CA ALA A 86 7.63 14.05 -9.02
C ALA A 86 6.44 14.72 -8.31
N THR A 87 6.09 14.29 -7.08
CA THR A 87 4.94 14.89 -6.37
C THR A 87 5.26 16.34 -5.99
N GLY A 88 4.47 17.29 -6.51
CA GLY A 88 4.68 18.73 -6.33
C GLY A 88 5.44 19.40 -7.47
N LEU A 89 5.86 18.66 -8.50
CA LEU A 89 6.38 19.25 -9.72
C LEU A 89 5.23 19.65 -10.67
N PRO A 90 5.40 20.70 -11.50
CA PRO A 90 4.42 21.08 -12.51
C PRO A 90 4.06 19.92 -13.43
N ASP A 91 2.92 20.00 -14.10
CA ASP A 91 2.58 19.04 -15.17
C ASP A 91 3.76 18.91 -16.14
N GLY A 92 4.15 17.67 -16.42
CA GLY A 92 5.38 17.38 -17.15
C GLY A 92 5.73 15.91 -17.17
N ASP A 93 6.69 15.58 -18.03
CA ASP A 93 7.22 14.22 -18.17
C ASP A 93 8.46 14.06 -17.30
N TYR A 94 8.48 12.98 -16.50
CA TYR A 94 9.53 12.66 -15.55
C TYR A 94 10.04 11.24 -15.77
N GLU A 95 11.32 11.03 -15.49
CA GLU A 95 11.90 9.70 -15.44
C GLU A 95 11.99 9.25 -13.97
N LEU A 96 11.27 8.17 -13.64
CA LEU A 96 11.35 7.51 -12.34
C LEU A 96 12.01 6.15 -12.51
N GLY A 97 13.34 6.14 -12.42
CA GLY A 97 14.14 4.98 -12.80
C GLY A 97 14.06 4.75 -14.33
N PRO A 98 13.83 3.51 -14.81
CA PRO A 98 13.69 3.25 -16.25
C PRO A 98 12.30 3.57 -16.80
N ALA A 99 11.35 3.99 -15.97
CA ALA A 99 9.98 4.25 -16.39
C ALA A 99 9.77 5.75 -16.69
N ALA A 100 9.23 6.02 -17.87
CA ALA A 100 8.69 7.33 -18.21
C ALA A 100 7.34 7.50 -17.48
N VAL A 101 7.19 8.60 -16.76
CA VAL A 101 5.99 8.93 -15.98
C VAL A 101 5.51 10.30 -16.43
N SER A 102 4.24 10.40 -16.79
CA SER A 102 3.61 11.69 -17.10
C SER A 102 2.77 12.14 -15.91
N VAL A 103 3.00 13.37 -15.44
CA VAL A 103 2.21 13.99 -14.37
C VAL A 103 1.18 14.92 -14.99
N SER A 104 -0.09 14.67 -14.70
CA SER A 104 -1.20 15.54 -15.09
C SER A 104 -2.16 15.73 -13.92
N GLY A 105 -2.42 16.99 -13.56
CA GLY A 105 -3.36 17.31 -12.47
C GLY A 105 -2.88 16.81 -11.11
N ALA A 106 -1.57 16.87 -10.87
CA ALA A 106 -0.89 16.33 -9.67
C ALA A 106 -0.98 14.81 -9.49
N VAL A 107 -1.41 14.05 -10.52
CA VAL A 107 -1.43 12.59 -10.51
C VAL A 107 -0.37 12.07 -11.48
N ALA A 108 0.53 11.24 -10.98
CA ALA A 108 1.53 10.53 -11.79
C ALA A 108 0.90 9.29 -12.45
N ARG A 109 1.15 9.08 -13.75
CA ARG A 109 0.72 7.91 -14.52
C ARG A 109 1.91 7.31 -15.27
N LEU A 110 1.95 5.97 -15.34
CA LEU A 110 2.85 5.19 -16.19
C LEU A 110 2.30 5.08 -17.61
#